data_AF-A0A2V7YB82-F1
#
_entry.id   AF-A0A2V7YB82-F1
#
_cell.length_a   1.000
_cell.length_b   1.000
_cell.length_c   1.000
_cell.angle_alpha   90.00
_cell.angle_beta   90.00
_cell.angle_gamma   90.00
#
_symmetry.space_group_name_H-M   'P 1'
#
loop_
_entity.id
_entity.type
_entity.pdbx_description
1 polymer ?
#
loop_
_entity_poly.entity_id
_entity_poly.type
_entity_poly.pdbx_seq_one_letter_code
_entity_poly.pdbx_strand_id
1 'polypeptide(L)'
;MFFAALLALRIAVVGDIGSGTAEIAKGIARIHRQSAIDAIISTGDNVYPCGVKSLNDPRLEVLRPLTSLNIAIYPVLGNHDYCGNPDAEIRATLPNWRFPAREYVLHLGVADFAMLDTNPYAAGRAPPPDVEALFRGSTAPWRFAVGHHPLLSSGYHGHFPRAEHRRMVALIPAMRRAHVDLYMSGHDHHLELIDERPRMLISGAGSEPIPPVLRHAHTIWANEGPAYRGFAIVEISATSMSIRFYDADGNPRSGAFGFTRK
;
A
#
# COMPACT_ATOMS: atom_id res chain seq x y z
N MET A 1 -23.28 -15.48 27.77
CA MET A 1 -21.92 -15.56 27.19
C MET A 1 -21.91 -14.76 25.91
N PHE A 2 -21.46 -13.51 25.96
CA PHE A 2 -21.18 -12.73 24.75
C PHE A 2 -19.82 -13.19 24.23
N PHE A 3 -19.80 -13.89 23.10
CA PHE A 3 -18.56 -13.99 22.32
C PHE A 3 -18.27 -12.59 21.81
N ALA A 4 -17.30 -11.90 22.41
CA ALA A 4 -16.66 -10.80 21.74
C ALA A 4 -16.05 -11.37 20.46
N ALA A 5 -16.64 -11.06 19.30
CA ALA A 5 -15.95 -11.27 18.05
C ALA A 5 -14.59 -10.59 18.21
N LEU A 6 -13.50 -11.34 18.11
CA LEU A 6 -12.16 -10.75 18.03
C LEU A 6 -12.21 -9.79 16.85
N LEU A 7 -12.24 -8.48 17.12
CA LEU A 7 -12.31 -7.44 16.10
C LEU A 7 -11.02 -7.54 15.27
N ALA A 8 -11.13 -8.18 14.11
CA ALA A 8 -10.07 -8.23 13.13
C ALA A 8 -10.21 -7.00 12.23
N LEU A 9 -9.16 -6.18 12.19
CA LEU A 9 -9.04 -5.06 11.27
C LEU A 9 -8.85 -5.59 9.85
N ARG A 10 -9.67 -5.19 8.90
CA ARG A 10 -9.58 -5.61 7.49
C ARG A 10 -9.26 -4.42 6.60
N ILE A 11 -8.08 -4.44 6.00
CA ILE A 11 -7.53 -3.35 5.18
C ILE A 11 -7.47 -3.80 3.72
N ALA A 12 -8.00 -2.98 2.81
CA ALA A 12 -7.67 -3.10 1.39
C ALA A 12 -6.41 -2.30 1.09
N VAL A 13 -5.43 -2.90 0.43
CA VAL A 13 -4.19 -2.23 0.01
C VAL A 13 -4.21 -2.16 -1.51
N VAL A 14 -4.13 -0.94 -2.03
CA VAL A 14 -4.15 -0.63 -3.47
C VAL A 14 -2.98 0.29 -3.80
N GLY A 15 -2.58 0.36 -5.06
CA GLY A 15 -1.49 1.20 -5.53
C GLY A 15 -1.55 1.36 -7.03
N ASP A 16 -0.97 2.45 -7.55
CA ASP A 16 -0.81 2.66 -8.99
C ASP A 16 -2.18 2.60 -9.70
N ILE A 17 -3.21 3.15 -9.02
CA ILE A 17 -4.62 2.90 -9.33
C ILE A 17 -5.10 3.64 -10.56
N GLY A 18 -4.59 4.85 -10.84
CA GLY A 18 -4.83 5.62 -12.04
C GLY A 18 -6.18 5.41 -12.73
N SER A 19 -6.12 5.06 -14.02
CA SER A 19 -7.31 4.77 -14.84
C SER A 19 -8.07 3.51 -14.42
N GLY A 20 -7.48 2.67 -13.57
CA GLY A 20 -8.09 1.44 -13.03
C GLY A 20 -8.93 1.64 -11.76
N THR A 21 -8.97 2.87 -11.23
CA THR A 21 -9.66 3.19 -9.98
C THR A 21 -11.11 2.71 -9.94
N ALA A 22 -11.85 2.82 -11.06
CA ALA A 22 -13.24 2.41 -11.13
C ALA A 22 -13.43 0.89 -11.01
N GLU A 23 -12.58 0.08 -11.65
CA GLU A 23 -12.70 -1.38 -11.51
C GLU A 23 -12.25 -1.82 -10.12
N ILE A 24 -11.14 -1.30 -9.61
CA ILE A 24 -10.67 -1.60 -8.24
C ILE A 24 -11.77 -1.27 -7.21
N ALA A 25 -12.43 -0.12 -7.34
CA ALA A 25 -13.53 0.26 -6.46
C ALA A 25 -14.70 -0.73 -6.51
N LYS A 26 -15.04 -1.26 -7.70
CA LYS A 26 -16.08 -2.29 -7.86
C LYS A 26 -15.72 -3.59 -7.11
N GLY A 27 -14.49 -4.06 -7.23
CA GLY A 27 -13.99 -5.24 -6.52
C GLY A 27 -14.01 -5.07 -5.01
N ILE A 28 -13.48 -3.94 -4.51
CA ILE A 28 -13.50 -3.60 -3.09
C ILE A 28 -14.93 -3.50 -2.56
N ALA A 29 -15.85 -2.84 -3.29
CA ALA A 29 -17.25 -2.75 -2.91
C ALA A 29 -17.93 -4.13 -2.81
N ARG A 30 -17.59 -5.06 -3.72
CA ARG A 30 -18.09 -6.44 -3.68
C ARG A 30 -17.65 -7.15 -2.41
N ILE A 31 -16.37 -7.07 -2.07
CA ILE A 31 -15.83 -7.68 -0.85
C ILE A 31 -16.43 -7.01 0.39
N HIS A 32 -16.48 -5.66 0.44
CA HIS A 32 -16.99 -4.89 1.56
C HIS A 32 -18.45 -5.27 1.93
N ARG A 33 -19.31 -5.56 0.94
CA ARG A 33 -20.68 -6.04 1.19
C ARG A 33 -20.76 -7.42 1.84
N GLN A 34 -19.74 -8.25 1.67
CA GLN A 34 -19.67 -9.61 2.22
C GLN A 34 -18.91 -9.67 3.55
N SER A 35 -17.90 -8.82 3.68
CA SER A 35 -17.05 -8.70 4.86
C SER A 35 -16.56 -7.28 4.92
N ALA A 36 -16.99 -6.54 5.94
CA ALA A 36 -16.66 -5.14 6.09
C ALA A 36 -15.13 -4.92 6.02
N ILE A 37 -14.75 -3.93 5.23
CA ILE A 37 -13.40 -3.40 5.10
C ILE A 37 -13.38 -2.10 5.90
N ASP A 38 -12.46 -2.00 6.85
CA ASP A 38 -12.39 -0.90 7.81
C ASP A 38 -11.65 0.32 7.23
N ALA A 39 -10.66 0.08 6.37
CA ALA A 39 -9.94 1.13 5.67
C ALA A 39 -9.33 0.64 4.35
N ILE A 40 -9.02 1.61 3.49
CA ILE A 40 -8.24 1.43 2.28
C ILE A 40 -6.91 2.17 2.47
N ILE A 41 -5.80 1.51 2.17
CA ILE A 41 -4.48 2.12 2.09
C ILE A 41 -4.09 2.22 0.61
N SER A 42 -3.78 3.42 0.15
CA SER A 42 -3.17 3.61 -1.17
C SER A 42 -1.66 3.74 -1.04
N THR A 43 -0.91 2.91 -1.76
CA THR A 43 0.56 2.91 -1.81
C THR A 43 1.12 3.94 -2.82
N GLY A 44 0.30 4.88 -3.29
CA GLY A 44 0.75 6.00 -4.12
C GLY A 44 0.53 5.80 -5.63
N ASP A 45 0.95 6.81 -6.39
CA ASP A 45 0.58 6.99 -7.80
C ASP A 45 -0.94 6.95 -7.99
N ASN A 46 -1.58 7.90 -7.31
CA ASN A 46 -3.03 7.97 -7.24
C ASN A 46 -3.60 8.55 -8.55
N VAL A 47 -2.91 9.51 -9.17
CA VAL A 47 -3.37 10.18 -10.41
C VAL A 47 -2.29 10.19 -11.49
N TYR A 48 -2.57 9.51 -12.61
CA TYR A 48 -1.69 9.42 -13.78
C TYR A 48 -2.05 10.44 -14.89
N PRO A 49 -1.13 10.70 -15.85
CA PRO A 49 0.27 10.28 -15.85
C PRO A 49 1.17 11.20 -15.01
N CYS A 50 0.70 12.38 -14.60
CA CYS A 50 1.50 13.34 -13.84
C CYS A 50 0.64 14.08 -12.81
N GLY A 51 0.30 13.41 -11.71
CA GLY A 51 -0.35 13.93 -10.50
C GLY A 51 -1.51 14.89 -10.78
N VAL A 52 -1.85 15.73 -9.81
CA VAL A 52 -2.75 16.87 -10.02
C VAL A 52 -1.97 18.17 -9.97
N LYS A 53 -2.34 19.19 -10.75
CA LYS A 53 -1.60 20.47 -10.81
C LYS A 53 -2.09 21.49 -9.79
N SER A 54 -3.34 21.36 -9.35
CA SER A 54 -3.99 22.30 -8.45
C SER A 54 -5.15 21.62 -7.70
N LEU A 55 -5.70 22.29 -6.68
CA LEU A 55 -6.82 21.78 -5.86
C LEU A 55 -8.08 21.49 -6.68
N ASN A 56 -8.25 22.16 -7.82
CA ASN A 56 -9.41 22.05 -8.69
C ASN A 56 -9.07 21.33 -10.00
N ASP A 57 -7.95 20.60 -10.06
CA ASP A 57 -7.59 19.84 -11.26
C ASP A 57 -8.68 18.77 -11.51
N PRO A 58 -9.34 18.78 -12.68
CA PRO A 58 -10.43 17.84 -12.98
C PRO A 58 -9.99 16.38 -12.95
N ARG A 59 -8.68 16.09 -13.01
CA ARG A 59 -8.17 14.73 -12.89
C ARG A 59 -8.38 14.12 -11.50
N LEU A 60 -8.62 14.92 -10.45
CA LEU A 60 -9.05 14.39 -9.14
C LEU A 60 -10.31 13.54 -9.23
N GLU A 61 -11.16 13.78 -10.24
CA GLU A 61 -12.40 13.04 -10.45
C GLU A 61 -12.17 11.54 -10.71
N VAL A 62 -10.97 11.15 -11.18
CA VAL A 62 -10.62 9.73 -11.35
C VAL A 62 -10.69 8.95 -10.04
N LEU A 63 -10.48 9.64 -8.90
CA LEU A 63 -10.52 9.05 -7.56
C LEU A 63 -11.94 8.88 -7.02
N ARG A 64 -12.96 9.50 -7.65
CA ARG A 64 -14.34 9.47 -7.14
C ARG A 64 -14.94 8.08 -6.93
N PRO A 65 -14.76 7.10 -7.84
CA PRO A 65 -15.30 5.76 -7.66
C PRO A 65 -14.82 5.11 -6.35
N LEU A 66 -13.53 5.24 -6.01
CA LEU A 66 -12.95 4.66 -4.80
C LEU A 66 -13.32 5.46 -3.55
N THR A 67 -13.23 6.78 -3.63
CA THR A 67 -13.53 7.70 -2.51
C THR A 67 -15.01 7.67 -2.09
N SER A 68 -15.91 7.29 -3.00
CA SER A 68 -17.35 7.19 -2.74
C SER A 68 -17.80 5.87 -2.08
N LEU A 69 -16.89 4.96 -1.74
CA LEU A 69 -17.25 3.67 -1.13
C LEU A 69 -17.69 3.75 0.34
N ASN A 70 -17.67 4.93 0.96
CA ASN A 70 -17.91 5.12 2.39
C ASN A 70 -16.93 4.33 3.29
N ILE A 71 -15.69 4.18 2.81
CA ILE A 71 -14.57 3.58 3.54
C ILE A 71 -13.46 4.63 3.57
N ALA A 72 -12.84 4.85 4.74
CA ALA A 72 -11.73 5.80 4.85
C ALA A 72 -10.53 5.34 4.00
N ILE A 73 -9.97 6.26 3.20
CA ILE A 73 -8.79 6.00 2.37
C ILE A 73 -7.61 6.81 2.91
N TYR A 74 -6.50 6.12 3.12
CA TYR A 74 -5.25 6.69 3.61
C TYR A 74 -4.14 6.48 2.57
N PRO A 75 -3.82 7.52 1.80
CA PRO A 75 -2.84 7.44 0.73
C PRO A 75 -1.41 7.81 1.18
N VAL A 76 -0.42 7.32 0.45
CA VAL A 76 0.89 7.98 0.31
C VAL A 76 1.03 8.56 -1.10
N LEU A 77 2.08 9.34 -1.35
CA LEU A 77 2.42 9.86 -2.69
C LEU A 77 3.36 8.90 -3.41
N GLY A 78 3.18 8.77 -4.72
CA GLY A 78 4.14 8.14 -5.62
C GLY A 78 4.86 9.14 -6.53
N ASN A 79 5.74 8.63 -7.39
CA ASN A 79 6.58 9.49 -8.23
C ASN A 79 5.78 10.21 -9.31
N HIS A 80 4.68 9.62 -9.80
CA HIS A 80 3.79 10.27 -10.76
C HIS A 80 3.01 11.41 -10.10
N ASP A 81 2.66 11.32 -8.82
CA ASP A 81 2.00 12.40 -8.08
C ASP A 81 2.93 13.63 -7.96
N TYR A 82 4.23 13.38 -7.76
CA TYR A 82 5.30 14.38 -7.73
C TYR A 82 5.60 15.05 -9.07
N CYS A 83 5.15 14.49 -10.20
CA CYS A 83 5.22 15.18 -11.49
C CYS A 83 4.25 16.37 -11.57
N GLY A 84 3.22 16.39 -10.72
CA GLY A 84 2.28 17.50 -10.57
C GLY A 84 2.61 18.37 -9.35
N ASN A 85 1.58 18.63 -8.55
CA ASN A 85 1.63 19.36 -7.30
C ASN A 85 1.13 18.42 -6.18
N PRO A 86 2.04 17.72 -5.48
CA PRO A 86 1.65 16.79 -4.41
C PRO A 86 0.87 17.47 -3.28
N ASP A 87 1.15 18.75 -2.99
CA ASP A 87 0.43 19.50 -1.96
C ASP A 87 -1.02 19.83 -2.36
N ALA A 88 -1.33 19.79 -3.66
CA ALA A 88 -2.71 19.89 -4.11
C ALA A 88 -3.50 18.60 -3.83
N GLU A 89 -2.86 17.44 -3.97
CA GLU A 89 -3.49 16.15 -3.69
C GLU A 89 -3.73 15.92 -2.19
N ILE A 90 -2.75 16.28 -1.36
CA ILE A 90 -2.89 16.24 0.11
C ILE A 90 -4.08 17.08 0.58
N ARG A 91 -4.27 18.26 -0.04
CA ARG A 91 -5.36 19.18 0.31
C ARG A 91 -6.64 18.94 -0.50
N ALA A 92 -6.71 17.89 -1.31
CA ALA A 92 -7.88 17.60 -2.12
C ALA A 92 -9.09 17.29 -1.24
N THR A 93 -10.23 17.91 -1.56
CA THR A 93 -11.49 17.67 -0.85
C THR A 93 -12.28 16.59 -1.58
N LEU A 94 -11.99 15.33 -1.26
CA LEU A 94 -12.66 14.15 -1.80
C LEU A 94 -13.37 13.36 -0.68
N PRO A 95 -14.50 12.68 -0.96
CA PRO A 95 -15.19 11.87 0.05
C PRO A 95 -14.25 10.85 0.70
N ASN A 96 -14.28 10.71 2.02
CA ASN A 96 -13.48 9.71 2.74
C ASN A 96 -11.94 9.74 2.51
N TRP A 97 -11.42 10.75 1.82
CA TRP A 97 -9.99 10.93 1.57
C TRP A 97 -9.33 11.51 2.81
N ARG A 98 -8.45 10.73 3.45
CA ARG A 98 -7.78 11.08 4.70
C ARG A 98 -6.28 11.22 4.44
N PHE A 99 -5.89 12.38 3.89
CA PHE A 99 -4.49 12.68 3.56
C PHE A 99 -3.96 13.88 4.35
N PRO A 100 -3.57 13.71 5.63
CA PRO A 100 -3.26 14.84 6.51
C PRO A 100 -1.89 15.50 6.24
N ALA A 101 -0.92 14.74 5.75
CA ALA A 101 0.46 15.18 5.53
C ALA A 101 1.19 14.22 4.57
N ARG A 102 2.39 14.61 4.13
CA ARG A 102 3.29 13.75 3.32
C ARG A 102 3.72 12.49 4.09
N GLU A 103 3.98 12.66 5.38
CA GLU A 103 4.29 11.57 6.31
C GLU A 103 3.37 11.68 7.52
N TYR A 104 2.81 10.56 7.96
CA TYR A 104 1.90 10.52 9.11
C TYR A 104 1.79 9.11 9.67
N VAL A 105 1.19 8.98 10.85
CA VAL A 105 0.96 7.68 11.51
C VAL A 105 -0.53 7.46 11.66
N LEU A 106 -0.97 6.24 11.34
CA LEU A 106 -2.32 5.78 11.59
C LEU A 106 -2.33 4.82 12.77
N HIS A 107 -3.23 5.06 13.70
CA HIS A 107 -3.45 4.21 14.87
C HIS A 107 -4.80 3.51 14.74
N LEU A 108 -4.78 2.22 14.38
CA LEU A 108 -6.00 1.44 14.12
C LEU A 108 -6.18 0.30 15.13
N GLY A 109 -5.89 0.59 16.41
CA GLY A 109 -6.08 -0.32 17.53
C GLY A 109 -5.04 -1.44 17.59
N VAL A 110 -5.20 -2.48 16.78
CA VAL A 110 -4.30 -3.65 16.76
C VAL A 110 -3.04 -3.45 15.91
N ALA A 111 -2.99 -2.38 15.11
CA ALA A 111 -1.87 -2.06 14.25
C ALA A 111 -1.65 -0.54 14.16
N ASP A 112 -0.38 -0.14 14.14
CA ASP A 112 0.06 1.21 13.75
C ASP A 112 0.67 1.17 12.35
N PHE A 113 0.40 2.19 11.55
CA PHE A 113 0.92 2.32 10.19
C PHE A 113 1.75 3.61 10.06
N ALA A 114 3.03 3.49 9.73
CA ALA A 114 3.85 4.62 9.32
C ALA A 114 3.68 4.84 7.82
N MET A 115 3.02 5.94 7.46
CA MET A 115 2.74 6.35 6.08
C MET A 115 3.88 7.27 5.62
N LEU A 116 4.67 6.81 4.66
CA LEU A 116 5.97 7.41 4.31
C LEU A 116 5.94 8.06 2.92
N ASP A 117 6.54 9.24 2.81
CA ASP A 117 6.86 9.85 1.53
C ASP A 117 8.25 9.42 1.08
N THR A 118 8.29 8.36 0.28
CA THR A 118 9.55 7.78 -0.18
C THR A 118 10.23 8.59 -1.29
N ASN A 119 9.51 9.51 -1.95
CA ASN A 119 9.97 10.16 -3.18
C ASN A 119 11.25 10.99 -3.00
N PRO A 120 11.37 11.90 -2.01
CA PRO A 120 12.56 12.71 -1.85
C PRO A 120 13.81 11.86 -1.57
N TYR A 121 13.68 10.80 -0.77
CA TYR A 121 14.77 9.89 -0.46
C TYR A 121 15.14 9.00 -1.66
N ALA A 122 14.15 8.39 -2.32
CA ALA A 122 14.31 7.60 -3.54
C ALA A 122 15.09 8.38 -4.62
N ALA A 123 14.74 9.66 -4.81
CA ALA A 123 15.40 10.57 -5.74
C ALA A 123 16.80 11.05 -5.27
N GLY A 124 17.22 10.75 -4.05
CA GLY A 124 18.49 11.19 -3.46
C GLY A 124 18.52 12.68 -3.11
N ARG A 125 17.36 13.26 -2.81
CA ARG A 125 17.16 14.69 -2.51
C ARG A 125 16.91 14.98 -1.02
N ALA A 126 16.74 13.94 -0.21
CA ALA A 126 16.49 14.02 1.23
C ALA A 126 17.20 12.88 1.98
N PRO A 127 17.40 13.00 3.30
CA PRO A 127 17.76 11.87 4.16
C PRO A 127 16.66 10.79 4.17
N PRO A 128 16.96 9.58 4.64
CA PRO A 128 15.95 8.53 4.80
C PRO A 128 14.83 8.95 5.76
N PRO A 129 13.58 8.51 5.55
CA PRO A 129 12.50 8.73 6.50
C PRO A 129 12.83 8.08 7.86
N ASP A 130 12.52 8.79 8.95
CA ASP A 130 12.78 8.33 10.31
C ASP A 130 11.63 7.47 10.85
N VAL A 131 11.58 6.23 10.36
CA VAL A 131 10.54 5.25 10.74
C VAL A 131 10.58 4.91 12.23
N GLU A 132 11.76 4.96 12.85
CA GLU A 132 11.92 4.72 14.30
C GLU A 132 11.26 5.83 15.11
N ALA A 133 11.38 7.09 14.67
CA ALA A 133 10.68 8.21 15.29
C ALA A 133 9.15 8.13 15.11
N LEU A 134 8.66 7.70 13.94
CA LEU A 134 7.23 7.55 13.69
C LEU A 134 6.57 6.50 14.60
N PHE A 135 7.28 5.44 14.97
CA PHE A 135 6.79 4.43 15.91
C PHE A 135 7.17 4.68 17.37
N ARG A 136 7.74 5.85 17.70
CA ARG A 136 8.14 6.14 19.08
C ARG A 136 6.92 6.13 20.01
N GLY A 137 6.95 5.26 21.01
CA GLY A 137 5.86 5.10 21.97
C GLY A 137 4.70 4.24 21.48
N SER A 138 4.77 3.67 20.26
CA SER A 138 3.77 2.73 19.76
C SER A 138 3.69 1.49 20.66
N THR A 139 2.50 1.20 21.17
CA THR A 139 2.19 -0.02 21.92
C THR A 139 1.36 -1.03 21.10
N ALA A 140 1.13 -0.75 19.82
CA ALA A 140 0.34 -1.63 18.96
C ALA A 140 1.02 -3.01 18.81
N PRO A 141 0.24 -4.11 18.77
CA PRO A 141 0.78 -5.43 18.48
C PRO A 141 1.57 -5.49 17.17
N TRP A 142 1.06 -4.85 16.12
CA TRP A 142 1.66 -4.85 14.78
C TRP A 142 2.11 -3.45 14.37
N ARG A 143 3.24 -3.39 13.65
CA ARG A 143 3.73 -2.16 13.02
C ARG A 143 3.93 -2.36 11.53
N PHE A 144 3.29 -1.52 10.74
CA PHE A 144 3.35 -1.61 9.28
C PHE A 144 3.88 -0.31 8.69
N ALA A 145 4.78 -0.40 7.72
CA ALA A 145 5.24 0.78 6.99
C ALA A 145 4.64 0.76 5.57
N VAL A 146 4.22 1.92 5.09
CA VAL A 146 3.62 2.09 3.77
C VAL A 146 4.42 3.14 3.02
N GLY A 147 4.87 2.83 1.82
CA GLY A 147 5.58 3.77 0.97
C GLY A 147 5.47 3.35 -0.48
N HIS A 148 5.64 4.29 -1.41
CA HIS A 148 5.43 3.98 -2.82
C HIS A 148 6.46 3.01 -3.41
N HIS A 149 7.74 3.29 -3.23
CA HIS A 149 8.80 2.48 -3.83
C HIS A 149 9.05 1.19 -3.02
N PRO A 150 9.19 0.02 -3.65
CA PRO A 150 9.47 -1.24 -2.95
C PRO A 150 10.86 -1.26 -2.32
N LEU A 151 10.99 -1.92 -1.16
CA LEU A 151 12.30 -2.23 -0.56
C LEU A 151 12.95 -3.42 -1.26
N LEU A 152 12.16 -4.44 -1.57
CA LEU A 152 12.50 -5.62 -2.37
C LEU A 152 11.31 -5.93 -3.25
N SER A 153 11.56 -6.46 -4.45
CA SER A 153 10.53 -6.76 -5.43
C SER A 153 11.06 -7.71 -6.50
N SER A 154 10.19 -8.55 -7.05
CA SER A 154 10.45 -9.36 -8.25
C SER A 154 10.16 -8.61 -9.55
N GLY A 155 9.66 -7.37 -9.45
CA GLY A 155 9.34 -6.50 -10.58
C GLY A 155 10.57 -5.87 -11.21
N TYR A 156 10.32 -4.93 -12.12
CA TYR A 156 11.36 -4.24 -12.87
C TYR A 156 12.33 -3.48 -11.95
N HIS A 157 11.79 -2.77 -10.97
CA HIS A 157 12.58 -1.91 -10.08
C HIS A 157 13.44 -2.71 -9.11
N GLY A 158 12.99 -3.90 -8.71
CA GLY A 158 13.78 -4.85 -7.93
C GLY A 158 14.83 -5.61 -8.74
N HIS A 159 14.52 -6.02 -9.98
CA HIS A 159 15.41 -6.84 -10.80
C HIS A 159 16.52 -6.04 -11.49
N PHE A 160 16.26 -4.77 -11.87
CA PHE A 160 17.25 -3.89 -12.50
C PHE A 160 17.65 -2.75 -11.55
N PRO A 161 18.38 -3.04 -10.46
CA PRO A 161 18.56 -2.13 -9.34
C PRO A 161 19.34 -0.86 -9.72
N ARG A 162 18.63 0.28 -9.70
CA ARG A 162 19.19 1.62 -9.88
C ARG A 162 19.60 2.24 -8.54
N ALA A 163 20.08 3.49 -8.58
CA ALA A 163 20.41 4.24 -7.37
C ALA A 163 19.20 4.38 -6.42
N GLU A 164 18.00 4.54 -6.96
CA GLU A 164 16.73 4.53 -6.23
C GLU A 164 16.54 3.24 -5.42
N HIS A 165 16.51 2.08 -6.08
CA HIS A 165 16.34 0.79 -5.40
C HIS A 165 17.43 0.55 -4.34
N ARG A 166 18.70 0.91 -4.63
CA ARG A 166 19.79 0.82 -3.63
C ARG A 166 19.52 1.64 -2.37
N ARG A 167 18.93 2.84 -2.51
CA ARG A 167 18.51 3.65 -1.35
C ARG A 167 17.36 2.98 -0.62
N MET A 168 16.34 2.51 -1.33
CA MET A 168 15.21 1.83 -0.70
C MET A 168 15.65 0.59 0.10
N VAL A 169 16.48 -0.28 -0.46
CA VAL A 169 17.07 -1.43 0.25
C VAL A 169 17.81 -1.01 1.54
N ALA A 170 18.47 0.16 1.53
CA ALA A 170 19.19 0.67 2.70
C ALA A 170 18.27 1.08 3.88
N LEU A 171 16.95 1.15 3.69
CA LEU A 171 15.98 1.36 4.78
C LEU A 171 15.70 0.10 5.59
N ILE A 172 15.97 -1.10 5.06
CA ILE A 172 15.64 -2.38 5.72
C ILE A 172 16.19 -2.45 7.16
N PRO A 173 17.44 -2.06 7.47
CA PRO A 173 17.93 -2.05 8.85
C PRO A 173 17.13 -1.13 9.79
N ALA A 174 16.67 0.03 9.32
CA ALA A 174 15.84 0.94 10.12
C ALA A 174 14.45 0.36 10.35
N MET A 175 13.84 -0.24 9.33
CA MET A 175 12.56 -0.96 9.45
C MET A 175 12.65 -2.07 10.50
N ARG A 176 13.77 -2.81 10.52
CA ARG A 176 14.02 -3.87 11.51
C ARG A 176 14.15 -3.32 12.94
N ARG A 177 14.90 -2.22 13.13
CA ARG A 177 15.02 -1.56 14.46
C ARG A 177 13.69 -0.99 14.95
N ALA A 178 12.86 -0.49 14.02
CA ALA A 178 11.51 -0.02 14.32
C ALA A 178 10.51 -1.16 14.57
N HIS A 179 10.91 -2.43 14.44
CA HIS A 179 10.07 -3.62 14.52
C HIS A 179 8.90 -3.61 13.53
N VAL A 180 9.14 -3.16 12.30
CA VAL A 180 8.15 -3.27 11.22
C VAL A 180 7.96 -4.75 10.85
N ASP A 181 6.70 -5.17 10.81
CA ASP A 181 6.29 -6.54 10.47
C ASP A 181 6.04 -6.72 8.96
N LEU A 182 5.47 -5.68 8.34
CA LEU A 182 5.08 -5.66 6.92
C LEU A 182 5.37 -4.27 6.34
N TYR A 183 6.04 -4.24 5.20
CA TYR A 183 6.20 -3.06 4.34
C TYR A 183 5.29 -3.22 3.12
N MET A 184 4.43 -2.23 2.88
CA MET A 184 3.45 -2.22 1.78
C MET A 184 3.85 -1.17 0.74
N SER A 185 3.89 -1.56 -0.52
CA SER A 185 4.29 -0.67 -1.63
C SER A 185 3.57 -0.93 -2.95
N GLY A 186 3.72 0.01 -3.87
CA GLY A 186 3.29 -0.08 -5.27
C GLY A 186 4.51 -0.04 -6.20
N HIS A 187 4.45 0.85 -7.20
CA HIS A 187 5.52 1.24 -8.13
C HIS A 187 5.95 0.16 -9.11
N ASP A 188 6.22 -1.05 -8.63
CA ASP A 188 6.22 -2.23 -9.48
C ASP A 188 4.76 -2.66 -9.69
N HIS A 189 4.33 -2.67 -10.95
CA HIS A 189 2.92 -2.81 -11.31
C HIS A 189 2.41 -4.27 -11.23
N HIS A 190 2.69 -4.97 -10.15
CA HIS A 190 2.26 -6.35 -9.93
C HIS A 190 1.77 -6.57 -8.50
N LEU A 191 1.34 -7.80 -8.21
CA LEU A 191 0.96 -8.24 -6.88
C LEU A 191 1.95 -9.28 -6.40
N GLU A 192 2.53 -9.08 -5.22
CA GLU A 192 3.53 -10.00 -4.69
C GLU A 192 3.62 -9.96 -3.17
N LEU A 193 4.00 -11.11 -2.60
CA LEU A 193 4.36 -11.27 -1.20
C LEU A 193 5.73 -11.96 -1.07
N ILE A 194 6.66 -11.30 -0.38
CA ILE A 194 8.03 -11.79 -0.13
C ILE A 194 8.22 -12.03 1.37
N ASP A 195 8.61 -13.24 1.76
CA ASP A 195 8.92 -13.63 3.14
C ASP A 195 10.31 -13.16 3.59
N GLU A 196 10.40 -11.87 3.89
CA GLU A 196 11.56 -11.24 4.50
C GLU A 196 11.20 -10.60 5.83
N ARG A 197 12.18 -9.96 6.48
CA ARG A 197 11.97 -9.15 7.69
C ARG A 197 12.37 -7.68 7.45
N PRO A 198 11.44 -6.71 7.38
CA PRO A 198 9.98 -6.89 7.36
C PRO A 198 9.54 -7.70 6.13
N ARG A 199 8.33 -8.24 6.17
CA ARG A 199 7.71 -8.87 5.00
C ARG A 199 7.42 -7.79 3.96
N MET A 200 7.49 -8.11 2.67
CA MET A 200 7.18 -7.14 1.61
C MET A 200 5.86 -7.52 0.92
N LEU A 201 4.92 -6.59 0.91
CA LEU A 201 3.68 -6.66 0.13
C LEU A 201 3.76 -5.62 -1.00
N ILE A 202 3.82 -6.10 -2.24
CA ILE A 202 3.69 -5.26 -3.42
C ILE A 202 2.24 -5.37 -3.90
N SER A 203 1.56 -4.24 -4.03
CA SER A 203 0.19 -4.13 -4.49
C SER A 203 0.03 -2.99 -5.50
N GLY A 204 0.86 -2.96 -6.54
CA GLY A 204 0.88 -1.93 -7.58
C GLY A 204 0.11 -2.28 -8.85
N ALA A 205 -0.72 -3.32 -8.84
CA ALA A 205 -1.47 -3.75 -10.03
C ALA A 205 -2.78 -2.95 -10.23
N GLY A 206 -2.85 -1.67 -9.87
CA GLY A 206 -4.10 -0.92 -9.88
C GLY A 206 -4.61 -0.56 -11.29
N SER A 207 -3.71 -0.23 -12.24
CA SER A 207 -4.08 0.26 -13.57
C SER A 207 -3.38 -0.43 -14.75
N GLU A 208 -2.05 -0.37 -14.81
CA GLU A 208 -1.25 -0.89 -15.93
C GLU A 208 -0.34 -2.02 -15.47
N PRO A 209 -0.91 -3.20 -15.11
CA PRO A 209 -0.14 -4.27 -14.50
C PRO A 209 0.91 -4.82 -15.46
N ILE A 210 2.11 -5.05 -14.93
CA ILE A 210 3.25 -5.63 -15.62
C ILE A 210 3.67 -6.87 -14.82
N PRO A 211 3.77 -8.07 -15.43
CA PRO A 211 4.18 -9.26 -14.68
C PRO A 211 5.56 -9.12 -14.03
N PRO A 212 5.82 -9.85 -12.93
CA PRO A 212 7.16 -9.91 -12.34
C PRO A 212 8.22 -10.31 -13.37
N VAL A 213 9.42 -9.74 -13.25
CA VAL A 213 10.54 -10.01 -14.16
C VAL A 213 11.27 -11.28 -13.75
N LEU A 214 11.69 -11.36 -12.49
CA LEU A 214 12.34 -12.54 -11.93
C LEU A 214 12.03 -12.61 -10.44
N ARG A 215 11.56 -13.78 -9.99
CA ARG A 215 11.21 -14.01 -8.60
C ARG A 215 12.39 -13.82 -7.66
N HIS A 216 12.19 -13.07 -6.59
CA HIS A 216 13.07 -13.04 -5.44
C HIS A 216 13.10 -14.42 -4.77
N ALA A 217 14.24 -14.79 -4.18
CA ALA A 217 14.43 -16.12 -3.59
C ALA A 217 13.41 -16.46 -2.50
N HIS A 218 12.87 -15.43 -1.83
CA HIS A 218 11.86 -15.56 -0.77
C HIS A 218 10.46 -15.13 -1.19
N THR A 219 10.18 -14.98 -2.49
CA THR A 219 8.82 -14.75 -2.99
C THR A 219 7.96 -15.96 -2.66
N ILE A 220 6.93 -15.77 -1.83
CA ILE A 220 5.97 -16.84 -1.48
C ILE A 220 4.79 -16.85 -2.44
N TRP A 221 4.46 -15.71 -3.03
CA TRP A 221 3.45 -15.61 -4.08
C TRP A 221 3.66 -14.35 -4.90
N ALA A 222 3.44 -14.45 -6.20
CA ALA A 222 3.30 -13.30 -7.09
C ALA A 222 2.30 -13.65 -8.19
N ASN A 223 1.58 -12.66 -8.72
CA ASN A 223 0.68 -12.92 -9.85
C ASN A 223 1.47 -13.40 -11.08
N GLU A 224 1.06 -14.54 -11.64
CA GLU A 224 1.61 -15.13 -12.85
C GLU A 224 0.54 -15.19 -13.94
N GLY A 225 0.99 -15.31 -15.20
CA GLY A 225 0.11 -15.37 -16.36
C GLY A 225 -0.25 -13.98 -16.89
N PRO A 226 -1.37 -13.84 -17.64
CA PRO A 226 -1.79 -12.57 -18.21
C PRO A 226 -1.95 -11.51 -17.11
N ALA A 227 -1.44 -10.30 -17.38
CA ALA A 227 -1.55 -9.20 -16.46
C ALA A 227 -3.03 -8.86 -16.18
N TYR A 228 -3.37 -8.65 -14.92
CA TYR A 228 -4.71 -8.28 -14.49
C TYR A 228 -4.62 -7.22 -13.39
N ARG A 229 -5.61 -6.34 -13.35
CA ARG A 229 -5.73 -5.35 -12.28
C ARG A 229 -6.16 -6.02 -10.99
N GLY A 230 -5.62 -5.61 -9.86
CA GLY A 230 -5.95 -6.23 -8.58
C GLY A 230 -5.37 -5.50 -7.39
N PHE A 231 -5.60 -6.09 -6.21
CA PHE A 231 -5.26 -5.52 -4.92
C PHE A 231 -5.12 -6.61 -3.86
N ALA A 232 -4.64 -6.24 -2.67
CA ALA A 232 -4.56 -7.14 -1.53
C ALA A 232 -5.58 -6.77 -0.45
N ILE A 233 -6.07 -7.79 0.27
CA ILE A 233 -6.74 -7.63 1.56
C ILE A 233 -5.82 -8.16 2.65
N VAL A 234 -5.62 -7.35 3.69
CA VAL A 234 -4.86 -7.69 4.89
C VAL A 234 -5.82 -7.72 6.07
N GLU A 235 -5.94 -8.86 6.75
CA GLU A 235 -6.78 -9.02 7.94
C GLU A 235 -5.88 -9.18 9.16
N ILE A 236 -6.10 -8.39 10.21
CA ILE A 236 -5.19 -8.25 11.34
C ILE A 236 -5.96 -8.41 12.64
N SER A 237 -5.52 -9.34 13.48
CA SER A 237 -5.95 -9.46 14.88
C SER A 237 -4.77 -9.12 15.80
N ALA A 238 -4.97 -9.10 17.11
CA ALA A 238 -3.86 -8.88 18.05
C ALA A 238 -2.75 -9.96 17.98
N THR A 239 -3.03 -11.14 17.44
CA THR A 239 -2.12 -12.30 17.47
C THR A 239 -1.78 -12.87 16.08
N SER A 240 -2.49 -12.45 15.04
CA SER A 240 -2.25 -12.92 13.67
C SER A 240 -2.52 -11.85 12.62
N MET A 241 -1.90 -11.98 11.46
CA MET A 241 -2.31 -11.31 10.24
C MET A 241 -2.45 -12.32 9.09
N SER A 242 -3.36 -12.06 8.15
CA SER A 242 -3.50 -12.79 6.90
C SER A 242 -3.45 -11.84 5.71
N ILE A 243 -2.89 -12.29 4.59
CA ILE A 243 -2.84 -11.53 3.34
C ILE A 243 -3.47 -12.39 2.24
N ARG A 244 -4.34 -11.80 1.42
CA ARG A 244 -4.92 -12.47 0.24
C ARG A 244 -5.03 -11.48 -0.92
N PHE A 245 -4.74 -11.96 -2.12
CA PHE A 245 -4.80 -11.17 -3.35
C PHE A 245 -6.09 -11.39 -4.11
N TYR A 246 -6.58 -10.33 -4.76
CA TYR A 246 -7.82 -10.29 -5.51
C TYR A 246 -7.60 -9.62 -6.86
N ASP A 247 -8.39 -10.01 -7.86
CA ASP A 247 -8.52 -9.22 -9.10
C ASP A 247 -9.47 -8.03 -8.89
N ALA A 248 -9.55 -7.15 -9.89
CA ALA A 248 -10.39 -5.95 -9.84
C ALA A 248 -11.91 -6.26 -9.75
N ASP A 249 -12.35 -7.47 -10.08
CA ASP A 249 -13.74 -7.90 -9.87
C ASP A 249 -14.00 -8.41 -8.45
N GLY A 250 -12.96 -8.47 -7.60
CA GLY A 250 -13.03 -8.97 -6.23
C GLY A 250 -13.03 -10.49 -6.13
N ASN A 251 -12.53 -11.20 -7.15
CA ASN A 251 -12.33 -12.65 -7.07
C ASN A 251 -10.96 -12.96 -6.47
N PRO A 252 -10.86 -13.94 -5.55
CA PRO A 252 -9.58 -14.31 -4.96
C PRO A 252 -8.65 -14.92 -6.01
N ARG A 253 -7.40 -14.48 -6.01
CA ARG A 253 -6.31 -14.96 -6.89
C ARG A 253 -5.26 -15.76 -6.13
N SER A 254 -5.33 -15.77 -4.81
CA SER A 254 -4.49 -16.56 -3.92
C SER A 254 -5.31 -17.18 -2.78
N GLY A 255 -4.72 -18.17 -2.09
CA GLY A 255 -5.12 -18.50 -0.72
C GLY A 255 -4.81 -17.35 0.26
N ALA A 256 -5.20 -17.51 1.53
CA ALA A 256 -4.76 -16.58 2.58
C ALA A 256 -3.39 -17.02 3.12
N PHE A 257 -2.43 -16.10 3.13
CA PHE A 257 -1.11 -16.30 3.75
C PHE A 257 -1.15 -15.79 5.18
N GLY A 258 -1.13 -16.69 6.15
CA GLY A 258 -1.26 -16.36 7.58
C GLY A 258 0.08 -16.28 8.31
N PHE A 259 0.20 -15.31 9.21
CA PHE A 259 1.37 -15.07 10.06
C PHE A 259 0.91 -14.87 11.50
N THR A 260 1.56 -15.56 12.43
CA THR A 260 1.31 -15.38 13.86
C THR A 260 2.39 -14.53 14.49
N ARG A 261 1.97 -13.66 15.40
CA ARG A 261 2.90 -12.90 16.25
C ARG A 261 3.58 -13.89 17.19
N LYS A 262 4.91 -13.93 17.17
CA LYS A 262 5.70 -14.76 18.09
C LYS A 262 5.91 -14.03 19.42
#